data_AF-F4GAA8-F1
#
_entry.id   AF-F4GAA8-F1
#
_cell.length_a   1.000
_cell.length_b   1.000
_cell.length_c   1.000
_cell.angle_alpha   90.00
_cell.angle_beta   90.00
_cell.angle_gamma   90.00
#
_symmetry.space_group_name_H-M   'P 1'
#
loop_
_entity.id
_entity.type
_entity.pdbx_description
1 polymer ?
#
loop_
_entity_poly.entity_id
_entity_poly.type
_entity_poly.pdbx_seq_one_letter_code
_entity_poly.pdbx_strand_id
1 'polypeptide(L)'
;MISVSSSLARRCAAGLALGALACVAAAKLPPLTPQAQAKAAEAAAKAAWAGKVDAYKLCLAQDRVVAQYRRTAQDVRPAAAMPACADPGPFSYTPPPEAPASAPKS
;
A
#
# COMPACT_ATOMS: atom_id res chain seq x y z
N MET A 1 -17.16 7.33 20.60
CA MET A 1 -17.11 7.97 19.25
C MET A 1 -16.22 9.22 19.21
N ILE A 2 -16.20 10.07 20.25
CA ILE A 2 -15.36 11.30 20.31
C ILE A 2 -13.85 11.02 20.26
N SER A 3 -13.37 9.93 20.87
CA SER A 3 -11.93 9.57 20.90
C SER A 3 -11.35 9.20 19.52
N VAL A 4 -12.18 8.61 18.64
CA VAL A 4 -11.77 8.23 17.27
C VAL A 4 -11.58 9.48 16.41
N SER A 5 -12.46 10.47 16.54
CA SER A 5 -12.38 11.74 15.80
C SER A 5 -11.13 12.55 16.18
N SER A 6 -10.78 12.61 17.46
CA SER A 6 -9.56 13.27 17.95
C SER A 6 -8.28 12.57 17.45
N SER A 7 -8.34 11.25 17.27
CA SER A 7 -7.23 10.45 16.75
C SER A 7 -7.07 10.62 15.23
N LEU A 8 -8.19 10.75 14.52
CA LEU A 8 -8.22 10.99 13.07
C LEU A 8 -7.70 12.40 12.72
N ALA A 9 -8.16 13.43 13.43
CA ALA A 9 -7.72 14.81 13.22
C ALA A 9 -6.21 14.98 13.46
N ARG A 10 -5.66 14.30 14.47
CA ARG A 10 -4.22 14.33 14.80
C ARG A 10 -3.38 13.62 13.73
N ARG A 11 -3.89 12.53 13.15
CA ARG A 11 -3.28 11.83 12.01
C ARG A 11 -3.33 12.66 10.73
N CYS A 12 -4.43 13.36 10.46
CA CYS A 12 -4.57 14.26 9.33
C CYS A 12 -3.60 15.45 9.42
N ALA A 13 -3.50 16.08 10.58
CA ALA A 13 -2.58 17.21 10.81
C ALA A 13 -1.10 16.79 10.65
N ALA A 14 -0.72 15.61 11.18
CA ALA A 14 0.61 15.07 10.99
C ALA A 14 0.90 14.74 9.51
N GLY A 15 -0.06 14.17 8.79
CA GLY A 15 0.07 13.90 7.35
C GLY A 15 0.24 15.17 6.52
N LEU A 16 -0.53 16.22 6.82
CA LEU A 16 -0.41 17.53 6.17
C LEU A 16 0.95 18.19 6.43
N ALA A 17 1.46 18.12 7.67
CA ALA A 17 2.77 18.66 8.01
C ALA A 17 3.91 17.92 7.28
N LEU A 18 3.91 16.58 7.28
CA LEU A 18 4.91 15.80 6.53
C LEU A 18 4.83 16.08 5.02
N GLY A 19 3.63 16.21 4.46
CA GLY A 19 3.43 16.55 3.06
C GLY A 19 4.03 17.91 2.68
N ALA A 20 3.80 18.94 3.52
CA ALA A 20 4.35 20.27 3.29
C ALA A 20 5.89 20.29 3.32
N LEU A 21 6.52 19.58 4.27
CA LEU A 21 7.98 19.44 4.32
C LEU A 21 8.54 18.70 3.10
N ALA A 22 7.87 17.65 2.63
CA ALA A 22 8.28 16.91 1.43
C ALA A 22 8.21 17.78 0.16
N CYS A 23 7.19 18.64 0.02
CA CYS A 23 7.08 19.58 -1.10
C CYS A 23 8.22 20.63 -1.10
N VAL A 24 8.58 21.17 0.07
CA VAL A 24 9.69 22.13 0.19
C VAL A 24 11.04 21.49 -0.13
N ALA A 25 11.24 20.23 0.25
CA ALA A 25 12.43 19.47 -0.11
C ALA A 25 12.51 19.22 -1.63
N ALA A 26 11.40 18.79 -2.25
CA ALA A 26 11.34 18.55 -3.70
C ALA A 26 11.66 19.80 -4.54
N ALA A 27 11.34 21.00 -4.05
CA ALA A 27 11.63 22.26 -4.73
C ALA A 27 13.11 22.66 -4.76
N LYS A 28 13.98 22.04 -3.95
CA LYS A 28 15.43 22.32 -3.93
C LYS A 28 16.31 21.16 -4.45
N LEU A 29 15.72 20.03 -4.84
CA LEU A 29 16.49 18.91 -5.34
C LEU A 29 16.77 19.08 -6.84
N PRO A 30 18.01 18.82 -7.31
CA PRO A 30 18.28 18.69 -8.72
C PRO A 30 17.38 17.59 -9.31
N PRO A 31 17.00 17.69 -10.60
CA PRO A 31 16.22 16.67 -11.27
C PRO A 31 16.86 15.31 -11.03
N LEU A 32 16.08 14.43 -10.45
CA LEU A 32 16.53 13.16 -9.95
C LEU A 32 17.01 12.35 -11.19
N THR A 33 18.21 11.77 -11.10
CA THR A 33 18.90 11.18 -12.27
C THR A 33 18.10 10.00 -12.83
N PRO A 34 18.17 9.67 -14.13
CA PRO A 34 17.42 8.55 -14.71
C PRO A 34 17.58 7.23 -13.92
N GLN A 35 18.79 6.99 -13.40
CA GLN A 35 19.07 5.86 -12.50
C GLN A 35 18.26 5.91 -11.19
N ALA A 36 18.18 7.07 -10.54
CA ALA A 36 17.41 7.24 -9.32
C ALA A 36 15.90 7.13 -9.56
N GLN A 37 15.41 7.52 -10.74
CA GLN A 37 13.99 7.40 -11.10
C GLN A 37 13.61 5.94 -11.26
N ALA A 38 14.47 5.17 -11.94
CA ALA A 38 14.29 3.74 -12.10
C ALA A 38 14.26 3.01 -10.75
N LYS A 39 15.15 3.39 -9.81
CA LYS A 39 15.16 2.81 -8.44
C LYS A 39 13.95 3.21 -7.62
N ALA A 40 13.48 4.45 -7.72
CA ALA A 40 12.25 4.89 -7.06
C ALA A 40 11.03 4.15 -7.60
N ALA A 41 10.95 3.94 -8.92
CA ALA A 41 9.88 3.19 -9.56
C ALA A 41 9.88 1.70 -9.15
N GLU A 42 11.06 1.08 -9.08
CA GLU A 42 11.20 -0.30 -8.58
C GLU A 42 10.78 -0.41 -7.10
N ALA A 43 11.17 0.55 -6.26
CA ALA A 43 10.77 0.58 -4.85
C ALA A 43 9.25 0.78 -4.69
N ALA A 44 8.64 1.65 -5.48
CA ALA A 44 7.20 1.84 -5.50
C ALA A 44 6.45 0.58 -5.94
N ALA A 45 6.97 -0.12 -6.97
CA ALA A 45 6.41 -1.39 -7.42
C ALA A 45 6.50 -2.48 -6.32
N LYS A 46 7.65 -2.58 -5.62
CA LYS A 46 7.83 -3.49 -4.48
C LYS A 46 6.88 -3.16 -3.33
N ALA A 47 6.70 -1.87 -3.01
CA ALA A 47 5.77 -1.44 -1.96
C ALA A 47 4.32 -1.79 -2.31
N ALA A 48 3.91 -1.57 -3.57
CA ALA A 48 2.58 -1.94 -4.04
C ALA A 48 2.35 -3.47 -3.98
N TRP A 49 3.35 -4.26 -4.34
CA TRP A 49 3.28 -5.71 -4.22
C TRP A 49 3.24 -6.19 -2.76
N ALA A 50 4.06 -5.61 -1.89
CA ALA A 50 4.05 -5.91 -0.46
C ALA A 50 2.67 -5.65 0.16
N GLY A 51 2.02 -4.53 -0.20
CA GLY A 51 0.65 -4.25 0.24
C GLY A 51 -0.36 -5.32 -0.19
N LYS A 52 -0.20 -5.90 -1.40
CA LYS A 52 -1.03 -7.04 -1.83
C LYS A 52 -0.74 -8.32 -1.03
N VAL A 53 0.53 -8.59 -0.73
CA VAL A 53 0.94 -9.74 0.11
C VAL A 53 0.36 -9.61 1.51
N ASP A 54 0.38 -8.42 2.08
CA ASP A 54 -0.18 -8.17 3.41
C ASP A 54 -1.70 -8.36 3.42
N ALA A 55 -2.40 -7.87 2.39
CA ALA A 55 -3.83 -8.12 2.23
C ALA A 55 -4.15 -9.63 2.08
N TYR A 56 -3.34 -10.37 1.32
CA TYR A 56 -3.48 -11.82 1.18
C TYR A 56 -3.32 -12.54 2.53
N LYS A 57 -2.27 -12.20 3.30
CA LYS A 57 -2.04 -12.77 4.64
C LYS A 57 -3.16 -12.44 5.61
N LEU A 58 -3.69 -11.22 5.56
CA LEU A 58 -4.83 -10.80 6.38
C LEU A 58 -6.08 -11.63 6.06
N CYS A 59 -6.37 -11.84 4.77
CA CYS A 59 -7.46 -12.71 4.33
C CYS A 59 -7.30 -14.13 4.87
N LEU A 60 -6.12 -14.74 4.73
CA LEU A 60 -5.85 -16.07 5.29
C LEU A 60 -6.03 -16.13 6.82
N ALA A 61 -5.65 -15.06 7.53
CA ALA A 61 -5.85 -14.99 8.97
C ALA A 61 -7.35 -14.95 9.33
N GLN A 62 -8.15 -14.18 8.59
CA GLN A 62 -9.60 -14.14 8.75
C GLN A 62 -10.23 -15.52 8.49
N ASP A 63 -9.83 -16.20 7.42
CA ASP A 63 -10.31 -17.55 7.10
C ASP A 63 -9.97 -18.57 8.20
N ARG A 64 -8.77 -18.48 8.80
CA ARG A 64 -8.40 -19.34 9.94
C ARG A 64 -9.29 -19.09 11.16
N VAL A 65 -9.60 -17.83 11.47
CA VAL A 65 -10.50 -17.48 12.59
C VAL A 65 -11.90 -18.01 12.33
N VAL A 66 -12.41 -17.83 11.10
CA VAL A 66 -13.72 -18.37 10.70
C VAL A 66 -13.71 -19.90 10.81
N ALA A 67 -12.68 -20.57 10.30
CA ALA A 67 -12.56 -22.02 10.39
C ALA A 67 -12.55 -22.51 11.84
N GLN A 68 -11.78 -21.85 12.71
CA GLN A 68 -11.72 -22.19 14.13
C GLN A 68 -13.06 -22.01 14.82
N TYR A 69 -13.74 -20.88 14.59
CA TYR A 69 -15.07 -20.63 15.14
C TYR A 69 -16.08 -21.72 14.73
N ARG A 70 -16.07 -22.09 13.45
CA ARG A 70 -16.95 -23.14 12.93
C ARG A 70 -16.67 -24.52 13.53
N ARG A 71 -15.42 -24.79 13.92
CA ARG A 71 -15.05 -26.04 14.59
C ARG A 71 -15.58 -26.13 16.01
N THR A 72 -15.69 -25.00 16.71
CA THR A 72 -16.03 -24.96 18.14
C THR A 72 -17.48 -24.60 18.44
N ALA A 73 -18.16 -23.92 17.52
CA ALA A 73 -19.54 -23.47 17.73
C ALA A 73 -20.55 -24.59 17.42
N GLN A 74 -21.55 -24.75 18.29
CA GLN A 74 -22.75 -25.55 18.04
C GLN A 74 -23.77 -24.64 17.33
N ASP A 75 -24.44 -25.13 16.27
CA ASP A 75 -25.37 -24.37 15.41
C ASP A 75 -24.77 -23.21 14.58
N VAL A 76 -23.79 -23.53 13.73
CA VAL A 76 -23.26 -22.57 12.75
C VAL A 76 -24.20 -22.44 11.56
N ARG A 77 -24.85 -21.28 11.42
CA ARG A 77 -25.61 -20.94 10.19
C ARG A 77 -24.71 -20.99 8.94
N PRO A 78 -25.23 -21.46 7.79
CA PRO A 78 -24.48 -21.46 6.53
C PRO A 78 -23.95 -20.07 6.22
N ALA A 79 -22.64 -19.98 5.98
CA ALA A 79 -22.04 -18.70 5.61
C ALA A 79 -22.30 -18.41 4.14
N ALA A 80 -22.49 -17.12 3.84
CA ALA A 80 -22.45 -16.64 2.46
C ALA A 80 -21.09 -16.99 1.84
N ALA A 81 -21.10 -17.34 0.55
CA ALA A 81 -19.87 -17.60 -0.19
C ALA A 81 -18.99 -16.35 -0.18
N MET A 82 -17.80 -16.48 0.38
CA MET A 82 -16.78 -15.43 0.33
C MET A 82 -15.83 -15.73 -0.83
N PRO A 83 -15.36 -14.69 -1.54
CA PRO A 83 -14.31 -14.87 -2.53
C PRO A 83 -13.06 -15.43 -1.84
N ALA A 84 -12.37 -16.34 -2.53
CA ALA A 84 -11.10 -16.88 -2.03
C ALA A 84 -10.04 -15.78 -1.90
N CYS A 85 -9.10 -15.96 -0.99
CA CYS A 85 -7.96 -15.05 -0.85
C CYS A 85 -7.14 -15.00 -2.13
N ALA A 86 -6.97 -13.81 -2.70
CA ALA A 86 -6.21 -13.61 -3.93
C ALA A 86 -4.70 -13.55 -3.65
N ASP A 87 -3.98 -14.59 -4.06
CA ASP A 87 -2.52 -14.64 -3.98
C ASP A 87 -1.91 -13.67 -5.02
N PRO A 88 -1.10 -12.67 -4.59
CA PRO A 88 -0.45 -11.76 -5.53
C PRO A 88 0.62 -12.41 -6.40
N GLY A 89 1.03 -13.65 -6.11
CA GLY A 89 2.09 -14.35 -6.82
C GLY A 89 3.48 -13.72 -6.60
N PRO A 90 4.50 -14.21 -7.31
CA PRO A 90 5.86 -13.68 -7.20
C PRO A 90 5.93 -12.23 -7.69
N PHE A 91 6.78 -11.42 -7.06
CA PHE A 91 7.04 -10.06 -7.53
C PHE A 91 7.70 -10.10 -8.91
N SER A 92 7.08 -9.43 -9.88
CA SER A 92 7.62 -9.23 -11.22
C SER A 92 7.60 -7.74 -11.55
N TYR A 93 8.74 -7.22 -11.98
CA TYR A 93 8.90 -5.83 -12.37
C TYR A 93 9.57 -5.75 -13.73
N THR A 94 8.84 -5.18 -14.70
CA THR A 94 9.41 -4.73 -15.97
C THR A 94 9.61 -3.22 -15.86
N PRO A 95 10.85 -2.71 -15.93
CA PRO A 95 11.09 -1.28 -15.90
C PRO A 95 10.28 -0.56 -16.99
N PRO A 96 9.59 0.55 -16.67
CA PRO A 96 8.98 1.39 -17.69
C PRO A 96 10.04 1.87 -18.68
N PRO A 97 9.71 2.04 -19.98
CA PRO A 97 10.61 2.67 -20.93
C PRO A 97 11.08 4.03 -20.40
N GLU A 98 12.37 4.34 -20.52
CA GLU A 98 12.89 5.66 -20.18
C GLU A 98 12.14 6.72 -20.99
N ALA A 99 11.32 7.52 -20.30
CA ALA A 99 10.72 8.69 -20.91
C ALA A 99 11.86 9.66 -21.27
N PRO A 100 11.89 10.22 -22.50
CA PRO A 100 12.92 11.16 -22.89
C PRO A 100 12.90 12.34 -21.93
N ALA A 101 14.08 12.71 -21.43
CA ALA A 101 14.27 13.83 -20.53
C ALA A 101 13.58 15.07 -21.10
N SER A 102 12.52 15.54 -20.42
CA SER A 102 11.92 16.82 -20.73
C SER A 102 12.97 17.90 -20.44
N ALA A 103 13.59 18.42 -21.51
CA ALA A 103 14.51 19.53 -21.46
C ALA A 103 13.85 20.73 -20.77
N PRO A 104 14.58 21.51 -19.95
CA PRO A 104 14.05 22.73 -19.38
C PRO A 104 13.66 23.69 -20.51
N LYS A 105 12.38 24.10 -20.55
CA LYS A 105 11.94 25.22 -21.38
C LYS A 105 12.65 26.48 -20.88
N SER A 106 13.35 27.13 -21.82
CA SER A 106 14.08 28.39 -21.67
C SER A 106 13.17 29.56 -21.31
#